data_AF-A0A356AZ41-F1
#
_entry.id   AF-A0A356AZ41-F1
#
_cell.length_a   1.000
_cell.length_b   1.000
_cell.length_c   1.000
_cell.angle_alpha   90.00
_cell.angle_beta   90.00
_cell.angle_gamma   90.00
#
_symmetry.space_group_name_H-M   'P 1'
#
loop_
_entity.id
_entity.type
_entity.pdbx_description
1 polymer ?
#
loop_
_entity_poly.entity_id
_entity_poly.type
_entity_poly.pdbx_seq_one_letter_code
_entity_poly.pdbx_strand_id
1 'polypeptide(L)'
;MKKLLYIIANSKSEEQSSSRTVSRRLVNAIMEKVNDVELEELNLYENHIPQLKGCYYESRSAIIKAEARNLLSAEERKEVAVIEQLCDQFKMADIYVLAAPMWSLSFP
;
A
#
# COMPACT_ATOMS: atom_id res chain seq x y z
N MET A 1 17.77 5.72 -9.69
CA MET A 1 16.82 4.60 -9.63
C MET A 1 15.45 5.12 -9.27
N LYS A 2 14.46 4.93 -10.15
CA LYS A 2 13.06 5.24 -9.89
C LYS A 2 12.41 4.08 -9.16
N LYS A 3 11.48 4.35 -8.24
CA LYS A 3 10.70 3.30 -7.56
C LYS A 3 9.29 3.21 -8.12
N LEU A 4 8.88 2.01 -8.52
CA LEU A 4 7.53 1.68 -8.95
C LEU A 4 6.87 0.85 -7.86
N LEU A 5 5.79 1.39 -7.27
CA LEU A 5 4.95 0.67 -6.33
C LEU A 5 3.70 0.12 -7.05
N TYR A 6 3.64 -1.20 -7.16
CA TYR A 6 2.51 -1.92 -7.72
C TYR A 6 1.56 -2.37 -6.60
N ILE A 7 0.39 -1.73 -6.52
CA ILE A 7 -0.59 -1.94 -5.45
C ILE A 7 -1.72 -2.82 -5.96
N ILE A 8 -1.91 -3.99 -5.35
CA ILE A 8 -2.92 -4.98 -5.72
C ILE A 8 -4.07 -4.94 -4.72
N ALA A 9 -5.25 -4.49 -5.19
CA ALA A 9 -6.49 -4.45 -4.43
C ALA A 9 -7.47 -5.50 -4.98
N ASN A 10 -7.06 -6.77 -5.06
CA ASN A 10 -7.92 -7.84 -5.54
C ASN A 10 -7.61 -9.16 -4.86
N SER A 11 -8.64 -9.83 -4.31
CA SER A 11 -8.51 -11.11 -3.63
C SER A 11 -8.25 -12.30 -4.56
N LYS A 12 -8.53 -12.15 -5.86
CA LYS A 12 -8.31 -13.22 -6.86
C LYS A 12 -6.86 -13.23 -7.32
N SER A 13 -6.38 -14.40 -7.77
CA SER A 13 -5.07 -14.52 -8.42
C SER A 13 -4.97 -13.69 -9.70
N GLU A 14 -3.76 -13.51 -10.22
CA GLU A 14 -3.52 -12.70 -11.41
C GLU A 14 -4.25 -13.23 -12.66
N GLU A 15 -4.34 -14.55 -12.79
CA GLU A 15 -4.98 -15.25 -13.92
C GLU A 15 -6.51 -15.13 -13.87
N GLN A 16 -7.06 -14.87 -12.69
CA GLN A 16 -8.50 -14.81 -12.42
C GLN A 16 -9.04 -13.37 -12.33
N SER A 17 -8.17 -12.36 -12.48
CA SER A 17 -8.52 -10.96 -12.31
C SER A 17 -8.09 -10.12 -13.50
N SER A 18 -9.06 -9.61 -14.27
CA SER A 18 -8.78 -8.70 -15.39
C SER A 18 -7.97 -7.48 -14.95
N SER A 19 -8.27 -6.92 -13.77
CA SER A 19 -7.51 -5.78 -13.22
C SER A 19 -6.04 -6.13 -12.96
N ARG A 20 -5.75 -7.33 -12.44
CA ARG A 20 -4.36 -7.77 -12.20
C ARG A 20 -3.64 -8.14 -13.50
N THR A 21 -4.31 -8.84 -14.42
CA THR A 21 -3.72 -9.22 -15.72
C THR A 21 -3.29 -7.97 -16.52
N VAL A 22 -4.15 -6.95 -16.60
CA VAL A 22 -3.85 -5.73 -17.39
C VAL A 22 -2.77 -4.90 -16.71
N SER A 23 -2.86 -4.68 -15.40
CA SER A 23 -1.87 -3.91 -14.66
C SER A 23 -0.51 -4.60 -14.62
N ARG A 24 -0.43 -5.94 -14.50
CA ARG A 24 0.85 -6.67 -14.65
C ARG A 24 1.50 -6.41 -15.99
N ARG A 25 0.73 -6.45 -17.09
CA ARG A 25 1.26 -6.14 -18.43
C ARG A 25 1.81 -4.71 -18.49
N LEU A 26 1.15 -3.76 -17.84
CA LEU A 26 1.64 -2.38 -17.74
C LEU A 26 2.94 -2.30 -16.92
N VAL A 27 3.00 -2.93 -15.74
CA VAL A 27 4.21 -2.98 -14.91
C VAL A 27 5.38 -3.56 -15.72
N ASN A 28 5.19 -4.71 -16.35
CA ASN A 28 6.23 -5.35 -17.17
C ASN A 28 6.71 -4.43 -18.30
N ALA A 29 5.77 -3.77 -19.00
CA ALA A 29 6.13 -2.83 -20.06
C ALA A 29 6.89 -1.60 -19.55
N ILE A 30 6.61 -1.13 -18.33
CA ILE A 30 7.39 -0.05 -17.69
C ILE A 30 8.79 -0.54 -17.36
N MET A 31 8.92 -1.72 -16.73
CA MET A 31 10.21 -2.31 -16.38
C MET A 31 11.09 -2.58 -17.61
N GLU A 32 10.49 -2.91 -18.75
CA GLU A 32 11.22 -3.13 -20.01
C GLU A 32 11.69 -1.83 -20.69
N LYS A 33 10.88 -0.76 -20.62
CA LYS A 33 11.11 0.47 -21.41
C LYS A 33 11.78 1.59 -20.62
N VAL A 34 11.67 1.58 -19.31
CA VAL A 34 12.23 2.61 -18.43
C VAL A 34 13.44 2.00 -17.75
N ASN A 35 14.62 2.54 -18.08
CA ASN A 35 15.85 2.12 -17.45
C ASN A 35 15.85 2.50 -15.96
N ASP A 36 16.50 1.67 -15.13
CA ASP A 36 16.77 1.97 -13.71
C ASP A 36 15.49 2.16 -12.88
N VAL A 37 14.54 1.23 -13.02
CA VAL A 37 13.32 1.13 -12.20
C VAL A 37 13.43 -0.05 -11.23
N GLU A 38 13.18 0.20 -9.95
CA GLU A 38 12.99 -0.82 -8.92
C GLU A 38 11.49 -1.07 -8.72
N LEU A 39 11.07 -2.34 -8.78
CA LEU A 39 9.69 -2.75 -8.56
C LEU A 39 9.49 -3.19 -7.10
N GLU A 40 8.53 -2.58 -6.43
CA GLU A 40 7.98 -3.06 -5.15
C GLU A 40 6.50 -3.42 -5.33
N GLU A 41 6.08 -4.55 -4.77
CA GLU A 41 4.69 -5.01 -4.82
C GLU A 41 4.05 -4.98 -3.43
N LEU A 42 2.83 -4.44 -3.36
CA LEU A 42 2.00 -4.41 -2.16
C LEU A 42 0.63 -5.02 -2.48
N ASN A 43 0.37 -6.22 -1.98
CA ASN A 43 -0.91 -6.89 -2.12
C ASN A 43 -1.77 -6.65 -0.87
N LEU A 44 -2.80 -5.82 -0.99
CA LEU A 44 -3.65 -5.41 0.14
C LEU A 44 -4.48 -6.56 0.74
N TYR A 45 -4.56 -7.71 0.08
CA TYR A 45 -5.23 -8.91 0.57
C TYR A 45 -4.30 -9.93 1.23
N GLU A 46 -2.98 -9.81 1.03
CA GLU A 46 -1.97 -10.72 1.61
C GLU A 46 -1.11 -10.00 2.66
N ASN A 47 -0.83 -8.72 2.45
CA ASN A 47 -0.10 -7.88 3.38
C ASN A 47 -1.04 -7.34 4.47
N HIS A 48 -0.50 -7.19 5.69
CA HIS A 48 -1.26 -6.63 6.80
C HIS A 48 -1.49 -5.13 6.61
N ILE A 49 -2.74 -4.73 6.45
CA ILE A 49 -3.17 -3.33 6.38
C ILE A 49 -3.93 -3.00 7.68
N PRO A 50 -3.35 -2.17 8.57
CA PRO A 50 -3.96 -1.82 9.85
C PRO A 50 -5.37 -1.25 9.73
N GLN A 51 -6.30 -1.74 10.56
CA GLN A 51 -7.57 -1.05 10.75
C GLN A 51 -7.31 0.23 11.55
N LEU A 52 -7.73 1.36 10.98
CA LEU A 52 -7.49 2.66 11.59
C LEU A 52 -8.31 2.83 12.89
N LYS A 53 -7.63 3.22 13.97
CA LYS A 53 -8.26 3.56 15.25
C LYS A 53 -7.96 5.01 15.61
N GLY A 54 -8.89 5.65 16.32
CA GLY A 54 -8.74 7.04 16.74
C GLY A 54 -7.48 7.30 17.57
N CYS A 55 -7.08 6.34 18.41
CA CYS A 55 -5.87 6.44 19.24
C CYS A 55 -4.54 6.45 18.45
N TYR A 56 -4.56 6.15 17.15
CA TYR A 56 -3.36 6.18 16.31
C TYR A 56 -3.01 7.57 15.81
N TYR A 57 -3.94 8.52 15.97
CA TYR A 57 -3.84 9.86 15.41
C TYR A 57 -3.93 10.95 16.47
N GLU A 58 -3.27 12.06 16.20
CA GLU A 58 -3.48 13.35 16.83
C GLU A 58 -4.00 14.37 15.81
N SER A 59 -4.71 15.38 16.29
CA SER A 59 -5.32 16.42 15.45
C SER A 59 -6.23 15.81 14.36
N ARG A 60 -6.09 16.24 13.09
CA ARG A 60 -6.96 15.79 11.99
C ARG A 60 -6.57 14.42 11.43
N SER A 61 -5.27 14.13 11.32
CA SER A 61 -4.75 12.91 10.68
C SER A 61 -3.25 12.67 10.91
N ALA A 62 -2.61 13.38 11.84
CA ALA A 62 -1.18 13.20 12.09
C ALA A 62 -0.99 11.95 12.95
N ILE A 63 0.05 11.15 12.68
CA ILE A 63 0.41 10.04 13.58
C ILE A 63 0.83 10.63 14.93
N ILE A 64 0.41 9.96 16.00
CA ILE A 64 0.74 10.36 17.37
C ILE A 64 2.25 10.47 17.61
N LYS A 65 2.64 11.42 18.47
CA LYS A 65 4.03 11.55 18.91
C LYS A 65 4.45 10.43 19.88
N ALA A 66 5.75 10.35 20.12
CA ALA A 66 6.37 9.31 20.93
C ALA A 66 5.77 9.20 22.35
N GLU A 67 5.43 10.34 22.97
CA GLU A 67 4.86 10.37 24.32
C GLU A 67 3.49 9.68 24.37
N ALA A 68 2.60 10.01 23.44
CA ALA A 68 1.28 9.40 23.32
C ALA A 68 1.38 7.92 22.89
N ARG A 69 2.37 7.58 22.05
CA ARG A 69 2.62 6.21 21.62
C ARG A 69 3.02 5.28 22.76
N ASN A 70 3.69 5.79 23.80
CA ASN A 70 4.04 5.00 24.98
C ASN A 70 2.83 4.59 25.84
N LEU A 71 1.70 5.27 25.68
CA LEU A 71 0.45 4.96 26.38
C LEU A 71 -0.38 3.89 25.66
N LEU A 72 -0.01 3.54 24.41
CA LEU A 72 -0.67 2.50 23.64
C LEU A 72 -0.27 1.10 24.10
N SER A 73 -1.16 0.13 23.86
CA SER A 73 -0.85 -1.28 24.02
C SER A 73 0.28 -1.72 23.08
N ALA A 74 0.89 -2.89 23.37
CA ALA A 74 1.93 -3.44 22.50
C ALA A 74 1.45 -3.71 21.07
N GLU A 75 0.19 -4.12 20.90
CA GLU A 75 -0.42 -4.36 19.60
C GLU A 75 -0.63 -3.04 18.84
N GLU A 76 -1.24 -2.04 19.47
CA GLU A 76 -1.48 -0.73 18.85
C GLU A 76 -0.17 -0.04 18.44
N ARG A 77 0.90 -0.18 19.24
CA ARG A 77 2.23 0.34 18.85
C ARG A 77 2.78 -0.31 17.60
N LYS A 78 2.52 -1.62 17.40
CA LYS A 78 2.89 -2.34 16.17
C LYS A 78 2.05 -1.87 14.99
N GLU A 79 0.74 -1.71 15.16
CA GLU A 79 -0.14 -1.17 14.12
C GLU A 79 0.33 0.21 13.65
N VAL A 80 0.63 1.13 14.59
CA VAL A 80 1.18 2.46 14.27
C VAL A 80 2.50 2.36 13.50
N ALA A 81 3.38 1.41 13.87
CA ALA A 81 4.64 1.20 13.15
C ALA A 81 4.41 0.73 11.72
N VAL A 82 3.45 -0.17 11.49
CA VAL A 82 3.08 -0.62 10.14
C VAL A 82 2.48 0.53 9.34
N ILE A 83 1.64 1.39 9.93
CA ILE A 83 1.11 2.58 9.26
C ILE A 83 2.25 3.50 8.80
N GLU A 84 3.21 3.80 9.67
CA GLU A 84 4.38 4.61 9.32
C GLU A 84 5.19 3.98 8.17
N GLN A 85 5.44 2.67 8.22
CA GLN A 85 6.14 1.94 7.16
C GLN A 85 5.41 2.00 5.82
N LEU A 86 4.08 1.82 5.81
CA LEU A 86 3.27 1.93 4.59
C LEU A 86 3.27 3.36 4.05
N CYS A 87 3.21 4.37 4.92
CA CYS A 87 3.32 5.77 4.51
C CYS A 87 4.68 6.08 3.90
N ASP A 88 5.77 5.60 4.49
CA ASP A 88 7.12 5.81 3.97
C ASP A 88 7.35 5.05 2.65
N GLN A 89 6.88 3.79 2.54
CA GLN A 89 6.89 3.05 1.27
C GLN A 89 6.17 3.84 0.18
N PHE A 90 4.97 4.33 0.46
CA PHE A 90 4.20 5.11 -0.49
C PHE A 90 4.97 6.38 -0.89
N LYS A 91 5.47 7.16 0.07
CA LYS A 91 6.25 8.39 -0.21
C LYS A 91 7.53 8.17 -1.02
N MET A 92 8.15 7.00 -0.89
CA MET A 92 9.39 6.67 -1.59
C MET A 92 9.18 6.31 -3.05
N ALA A 93 7.94 6.03 -3.49
CA ALA A 93 7.65 5.64 -4.86
C ALA A 93 7.50 6.86 -5.79
N ASP A 94 8.04 6.73 -7.00
CA ASP A 94 7.91 7.71 -8.09
C ASP A 94 6.75 7.39 -9.04
N ILE A 95 6.42 6.10 -9.17
CA ILE A 95 5.40 5.57 -10.08
C ILE A 95 4.47 4.66 -9.29
N TYR A 96 3.17 4.83 -9.47
CA TYR A 96 2.15 4.02 -8.81
C TYR A 96 1.29 3.32 -9.86
N VAL A 97 1.16 2.01 -9.75
CA VAL A 97 0.23 1.22 -10.57
C VAL A 97 -0.76 0.54 -9.63
N LEU A 98 -2.06 0.78 -9.83
CA LEU A 98 -3.11 0.22 -8.99
C LEU A 98 -3.92 -0.83 -9.76
N ALA A 99 -3.94 -2.07 -9.26
CA ALA A 99 -4.84 -3.12 -9.71
C ALA A 99 -6.09 -3.17 -8.82
N ALA A 100 -7.09 -2.36 -9.15
CA ALA A 100 -8.36 -2.29 -8.42
C ALA A 100 -9.53 -2.67 -9.35
N PRO A 101 -10.33 -3.71 -9.02
CA PRO A 101 -11.58 -3.99 -9.73
C PRO A 101 -12.65 -2.96 -9.34
N MET A 102 -13.71 -2.86 -10.14
CA MET A 102 -14.91 -2.11 -9.77
C MET A 102 -15.90 -3.02 -9.05
N TRP A 103 -16.19 -2.75 -7.77
CA TRP A 103 -17.24 -3.38 -6.99
C TRP A 103 -18.24 -2.30 -6.55
N SER A 104 -19.50 -2.42 -6.98
CA SER A 104 -20.58 -1.52 -6.58
C SER A 104 -20.26 -0.03 -6.76
N LEU A 105 -19.72 0.34 -7.93
CA LEU A 105 -19.28 1.71 -8.28
C LEU A 105 -18.08 2.25 -7.46
N SER A 106 -17.38 1.39 -6.73
CA SER A 106 -16.17 1.71 -5.96
C SER A 106 -15.05 0.69 -6.24
N PHE A 107 -13.89 0.90 -5.62
CA PHE A 107 -12.87 -0.12 -5.41
C PHE A 107 -13.08 -0.84 -4.07
N PRO A 108 -12.51 -2.05 -3.90
CA PRO A 108 -12.51 -2.78 -2.63
C PRO A 108 -11.87 -2.00 -1.47
#